data_AF-A0A9R1JP91-F1
#
_entry.id   AF-A0A9R1JP91-F1
#
_cell.length_a   1.000
_cell.length_b   1.000
_cell.length_c   1.000
_cell.angle_alpha   90.00
_cell.angle_beta   90.00
_cell.angle_gamma   90.00
#
_symmetry.space_group_name_H-M   'P 1'
#
loop_
_entity.id
_entity.type
_entity.pdbx_description
1 polymer ?
#
loop_
_entity_poly.entity_id
_entity_poly.type
_entity_poly.pdbx_seq_one_letter_code
_entity_poly.pdbx_strand_id
1 'polypeptide(L)'
;MAPPLAAPRFHAALPRGLLLRPRKPLPTWRRAARPDDQDLYVDDDIGDGFSFSGGKYAEAEGPSKSDEWFAQGRMVKAHALYGNKEKAKDPFFGLTMGSGSQSSGDVFNWFCVEAGSSSNPTVLLIHGFPSQAYSYRNVLPVLSDKYRSIAFDWLGFGFSDKPQPKYGFDYTLDEYTSALESLIDAVAPDKLSIVVQGYFAPIVVKYAKEHQDKLNHLILVNPPITDKHAKLPSTLACFSNFLLGEVFSQDPLRASDKALTSSGPYMMKEEDATVYRRPYLVSGASGFALNAITRAMGKDLKAYIESMRSILASDSWNTKTTICWGLRDRWLTYDGVEDFCDGLKHNVLQLPMAGHHAQEDRGEELGNILKRILRG
;
A
#
# COMPACT_ATOMS: atom_id res chain seq x y z
N MET A 1 45.40 37.60 56.23
CA MET A 1 44.63 37.68 54.97
C MET A 1 45.53 37.12 53.87
N ALA A 2 45.23 35.92 53.39
CA ALA A 2 46.02 35.22 52.38
C ALA A 2 45.26 35.26 51.03
N PRO A 3 45.96 35.39 49.88
CA PRO A 3 45.34 35.48 48.57
C PRO A 3 44.81 34.12 48.09
N PRO A 4 43.80 34.07 47.21
CA PRO A 4 43.27 32.82 46.68
C PRO A 4 44.24 32.20 45.66
N LEU A 5 44.49 30.90 45.86
CA LEU A 5 45.36 30.03 45.07
C LEU A 5 44.77 29.70 43.69
N ALA A 6 45.64 29.74 42.67
CA ALA A 6 45.34 29.39 41.29
C ALA A 6 45.04 27.89 41.11
N ALA A 7 44.09 27.58 40.24
CA ALA A 7 43.66 26.22 39.91
C ALA A 7 44.68 25.47 39.02
N PRO A 8 44.95 24.18 39.29
CA PRO A 8 45.83 23.36 38.46
C PRO A 8 45.11 22.81 37.22
N ARG A 9 45.78 22.88 36.06
CA ARG A 9 45.39 22.18 34.82
C ARG A 9 45.80 20.71 34.93
N PHE A 10 44.84 19.79 34.76
CA PHE A 10 45.13 18.37 34.55
C PHE A 10 44.85 17.98 33.10
N HIS A 11 45.91 17.59 32.39
CA HIS A 11 45.84 16.79 31.17
C HIS A 11 45.53 15.35 31.54
N ALA A 12 44.47 14.77 30.97
CA ALA A 12 44.24 13.33 30.97
C ALA A 12 44.07 12.86 29.52
N ALA A 13 44.99 11.97 29.11
CA ALA A 13 45.04 11.33 27.81
C ALA A 13 43.88 10.33 27.66
N LEU A 14 43.19 10.38 26.52
CA LEU A 14 42.20 9.38 26.11
C LEU A 14 42.92 8.16 25.48
N PRO A 15 42.61 6.92 25.88
CA PRO A 15 43.19 5.74 25.27
C PRO A 15 42.56 5.41 23.91
N ARG A 16 43.40 4.77 23.09
CA ARG A 16 43.27 4.46 21.67
C ARG A 16 41.99 3.70 21.28
N GLY A 17 41.53 4.02 20.06
CA GLY A 17 40.37 3.48 19.38
C GLY A 17 40.24 1.96 19.38
N LEU A 18 39.05 1.50 19.74
CA LEU A 18 38.50 0.21 19.40
C LEU A 18 38.33 0.15 17.87
N LEU A 19 39.09 -0.71 17.20
CA LEU A 19 38.95 -1.01 15.78
C LEU A 19 37.58 -1.67 15.53
N LEU A 20 36.66 -0.94 14.90
CA LEU A 20 35.42 -1.48 14.36
C LEU A 20 35.77 -2.44 13.21
N ARG A 21 35.42 -3.73 13.35
CA ARG A 21 35.49 -4.70 12.25
C ARG A 21 34.55 -4.26 11.12
N PRO A 22 34.97 -4.30 9.84
CA PRO A 22 34.09 -4.00 8.72
C PRO A 22 32.94 -5.02 8.66
N ARG A 23 31.71 -4.51 8.52
CA ARG A 23 30.51 -5.32 8.25
C ARG A 23 30.71 -6.09 6.95
N LYS A 24 30.48 -7.41 6.96
CA LYS A 24 30.38 -8.21 5.73
C LYS A 24 29.20 -7.69 4.88
N PRO A 25 29.36 -7.52 3.56
CA PRO A 25 28.24 -7.16 2.69
C PRO A 25 27.21 -8.30 2.66
N LEU A 26 25.93 -7.93 2.60
CA LEU A 26 24.81 -8.84 2.42
C LEU A 26 24.89 -9.51 1.02
N PRO A 27 24.41 -10.75 0.85
CA PRO A 27 24.41 -11.40 -0.46
C PRO A 27 23.46 -10.69 -1.42
N THR A 28 23.98 -10.17 -2.53
CA THR A 28 23.17 -9.64 -3.63
C THR A 28 22.55 -10.81 -4.40
N TRP A 29 21.24 -10.99 -4.28
CA TRP A 29 20.48 -11.92 -5.12
C TRP A 29 20.29 -11.29 -6.50
N ARG A 30 21.22 -11.53 -7.44
CA ARG A 30 20.98 -11.23 -8.86
C ARG A 30 20.04 -12.29 -9.43
N ARG A 31 18.92 -11.84 -10.00
CA ARG A 31 17.95 -12.64 -10.76
C ARG A 31 18.65 -13.34 -11.94
N ALA A 32 18.32 -14.61 -12.18
CA ALA A 32 18.61 -15.27 -13.45
C ALA A 32 17.63 -14.73 -14.50
N ALA A 33 18.14 -14.04 -15.53
CA ALA A 33 17.34 -13.54 -16.65
C ALA A 33 16.66 -14.70 -17.38
N ARG A 34 15.38 -14.55 -17.73
CA ARG A 34 14.67 -15.49 -18.63
C ARG A 34 14.78 -15.01 -20.08
N PRO A 35 14.69 -15.89 -21.08
CA PRO A 35 14.97 -15.53 -22.48
C PRO A 35 14.02 -14.51 -23.13
N ASP A 36 12.91 -14.14 -22.47
CA ASP A 36 11.85 -13.27 -23.02
C ASP A 36 11.65 -11.95 -22.25
N ASP A 37 12.60 -11.53 -21.39
CA ASP A 37 12.55 -10.19 -20.78
C ASP A 37 12.80 -9.14 -21.90
N GLN A 38 11.73 -8.63 -22.53
CA GLN A 38 11.80 -7.43 -23.35
C GLN A 38 12.00 -6.23 -22.43
N ASP A 39 13.16 -5.58 -22.56
CA ASP A 39 13.49 -4.33 -21.87
C ASP A 39 12.53 -3.21 -22.35
N LEU A 40 11.40 -3.08 -21.67
CA LEU A 40 10.54 -1.91 -21.75
C LEU A 40 11.22 -0.77 -21.00
N TYR A 41 12.09 -0.04 -21.69
CA TYR A 41 12.50 1.28 -21.27
C TYR A 41 11.25 2.16 -21.21
N VAL A 42 10.87 2.55 -20.00
CA VAL A 42 9.85 3.57 -19.78
C VAL A 42 10.49 4.91 -20.16
N ASP A 43 9.98 5.58 -21.18
CA ASP A 43 10.44 6.91 -21.60
C ASP A 43 10.48 7.87 -20.39
N ASP A 44 11.57 8.64 -20.28
CA ASP A 44 11.82 9.64 -19.23
C ASP A 44 10.79 10.81 -19.20
N ASP A 45 9.77 10.78 -20.06
CA ASP A 45 8.82 11.87 -20.30
C ASP A 45 7.37 11.50 -19.92
N ILE A 46 7.17 10.76 -18.83
CA ILE A 46 5.85 10.57 -18.17
C ILE A 46 5.56 11.76 -17.25
N GLY A 47 5.61 12.97 -17.80
CA GLY A 47 5.02 14.14 -17.17
C GLY A 47 3.71 14.46 -17.87
N ASP A 48 2.59 14.52 -17.15
CA ASP A 48 1.29 14.93 -17.72
C ASP A 48 1.17 16.44 -17.99
N GLY A 49 2.30 17.16 -18.03
CA GLY A 49 2.38 18.61 -18.16
C GLY A 49 2.11 19.39 -16.85
N PHE A 50 1.72 18.71 -15.76
CA PHE A 50 1.57 19.28 -14.42
C PHE A 50 2.68 18.83 -13.45
N SER A 51 3.72 18.18 -13.97
CA SER A 51 4.85 17.69 -13.21
C SER A 51 5.62 18.85 -12.56
N PHE A 52 5.64 18.90 -11.23
CA PHE A 52 6.52 19.81 -10.48
C PHE A 52 7.93 19.22 -10.44
N SER A 53 8.52 18.89 -11.59
CA SER A 53 9.88 18.34 -11.68
C SER A 53 10.98 19.40 -11.45
N GLY A 54 10.61 20.65 -11.20
CA GLY A 54 11.53 21.79 -11.05
C GLY A 54 12.06 22.06 -9.64
N GLY A 55 12.32 21.06 -8.79
CA GLY A 55 12.92 21.34 -7.49
C GLY A 55 13.56 20.14 -6.79
N LYS A 56 14.89 20.23 -6.54
CA LYS A 56 15.74 19.41 -5.63
C LYS A 56 15.67 17.87 -5.65
N TYR A 57 14.72 17.25 -6.33
CA TYR A 57 14.57 15.79 -6.38
C TYR A 57 15.35 15.14 -7.54
N ALA A 58 15.93 15.94 -8.45
CA ALA A 58 16.73 15.47 -9.59
C ALA A 58 18.26 15.47 -9.34
N GLU A 59 18.72 15.96 -8.18
CA GLU A 59 20.15 16.26 -7.93
C GLU A 59 20.83 15.33 -6.90
N ALA A 60 20.30 14.13 -6.65
CA ALA A 60 21.00 13.14 -5.85
C ALA A 60 21.88 12.26 -6.76
N GLU A 61 23.18 12.16 -6.49
CA GLU A 61 24.09 11.24 -7.18
C GLU A 61 23.69 9.77 -6.88
N GLY A 62 23.04 9.10 -7.84
CA GLY A 62 22.65 7.69 -7.78
C GLY A 62 21.13 7.44 -7.89
N PRO A 63 20.69 6.19 -8.15
CA PRO A 63 19.26 5.87 -8.25
C PRO A 63 18.56 6.15 -6.92
N SER A 64 17.40 6.80 -6.97
CA SER A 64 16.62 7.04 -5.75
C SER A 64 16.08 5.72 -5.20
N LYS A 65 15.76 5.68 -3.90
CA LYS A 65 15.09 4.51 -3.29
C LYS A 65 13.80 4.12 -4.02
N SER A 66 13.16 5.09 -4.67
CA SER A 66 11.97 4.87 -5.47
C SER A 66 12.28 4.17 -6.80
N ASP A 67 13.39 4.51 -7.45
CA ASP A 67 13.87 3.81 -8.65
C ASP A 67 14.31 2.38 -8.31
N GLU A 68 15.01 2.20 -7.18
CA GLU A 68 15.39 0.87 -6.69
C GLU A 68 14.18 -0.02 -6.39
N TRP A 69 13.11 0.56 -5.85
CA TRP A 69 11.86 -0.16 -5.62
C TRP A 69 11.15 -0.50 -6.93
N PHE A 70 11.05 0.47 -7.86
CA PHE A 70 10.44 0.24 -9.16
C PHE A 70 11.16 -0.88 -9.92
N ALA A 71 12.50 -0.89 -9.90
CA ALA A 71 13.32 -1.92 -10.55
C ALA A 71 13.14 -3.34 -9.97
N GLN A 72 12.60 -3.47 -8.76
CA GLN A 72 12.28 -4.78 -8.16
C GLN A 72 10.93 -5.34 -8.65
N GLY A 73 10.07 -4.49 -9.20
CA GLY A 73 8.75 -4.89 -9.65
C GLY A 73 8.68 -5.28 -11.12
N ARG A 74 7.47 -5.62 -11.54
CA ARG A 74 7.09 -5.84 -12.93
C ARG A 74 5.70 -5.28 -13.18
N MET A 75 5.45 -4.86 -14.41
CA MET A 75 4.10 -4.50 -14.85
C MET A 75 3.33 -5.76 -15.26
N VAL A 76 2.09 -5.87 -14.79
CA VAL A 76 1.15 -6.93 -15.12
C VAL A 76 -0.04 -6.30 -15.81
N LYS A 77 -0.42 -6.83 -16.98
CA LYS A 77 -1.62 -6.38 -17.68
C LYS A 77 -2.82 -7.16 -17.15
N ALA A 78 -3.76 -6.47 -16.54
CA ALA A 78 -4.98 -7.07 -16.01
C ALA A 78 -6.12 -6.04 -15.99
N HIS A 79 -7.35 -6.54 -16.02
CA HIS A 79 -8.58 -5.75 -16.08
C HIS A 79 -8.73 -4.95 -17.39
N ALA A 80 -9.66 -5.41 -18.24
CA ALA A 80 -9.95 -4.73 -19.50
C ALA A 80 -10.61 -3.37 -19.25
N LEU A 81 -10.32 -2.41 -20.12
CA LEU A 81 -10.97 -1.10 -20.12
C LEU A 81 -12.41 -1.23 -20.64
N TYR A 82 -13.37 -0.80 -19.83
CA TYR A 82 -14.77 -0.70 -20.22
C TYR A 82 -15.14 0.78 -20.42
N GLY A 83 -15.16 1.27 -21.67
CA GLY A 83 -15.52 2.66 -21.95
C GLY A 83 -15.36 3.10 -23.40
N ASN A 84 -15.89 4.28 -23.74
CA ASN A 84 -15.63 4.93 -25.03
C ASN A 84 -14.14 5.28 -25.13
N LYS A 85 -13.52 5.07 -26.30
CA LYS A 85 -12.11 5.41 -26.61
C LYS A 85 -11.83 6.92 -26.65
N GLU A 86 -12.63 7.70 -25.92
CA GLU A 86 -12.47 9.15 -25.80
C GLU A 86 -11.26 9.47 -24.93
N LYS A 87 -10.52 10.51 -25.32
CA LYS A 87 -9.36 10.94 -24.54
C LYS A 87 -9.81 11.53 -23.21
N ALA A 88 -9.15 11.12 -22.13
CA ALA A 88 -9.36 11.66 -20.81
C ALA A 88 -9.16 13.17 -20.81
N LYS A 89 -10.09 13.89 -20.17
CA LYS A 89 -10.08 15.34 -20.03
C LYS A 89 -9.94 15.75 -18.58
N ASP A 90 -9.26 16.86 -18.34
CA ASP A 90 -9.14 17.42 -17.01
C ASP A 90 -10.54 17.85 -16.51
N PRO A 91 -10.82 17.67 -15.21
CA PRO A 91 -12.15 17.90 -14.67
C PRO A 91 -12.54 19.38 -14.57
N PHE A 92 -11.59 20.31 -14.72
CA PHE A 92 -11.81 21.75 -14.50
C PHE A 92 -12.01 22.54 -15.79
N PHE A 93 -11.15 22.32 -16.78
CA PHE A 93 -11.10 23.07 -18.03
C PHE A 93 -11.53 22.22 -19.23
N GLY A 94 -11.68 20.89 -19.06
CA GLY A 94 -12.06 19.98 -20.13
C GLY A 94 -10.98 19.79 -21.21
N LEU A 95 -9.75 20.15 -20.91
CA LEU A 95 -8.57 19.97 -21.76
C LEU A 95 -8.14 18.51 -21.76
N THR A 96 -7.61 18.05 -22.89
CA THR A 96 -7.11 16.68 -23.00
C THR A 96 -5.90 16.49 -22.10
N MET A 97 -5.94 15.49 -21.22
CA MET A 97 -4.85 15.16 -20.30
C MET A 97 -3.66 14.53 -21.04
N GLY A 98 -2.45 14.64 -20.46
CA GLY A 98 -1.23 14.02 -21.00
C GLY A 98 -1.31 12.48 -21.08
N SER A 99 -0.42 11.87 -21.85
CA SER A 99 -0.40 10.43 -22.15
C SER A 99 -0.43 9.52 -20.91
N GLY A 100 0.22 9.92 -19.81
CA GLY A 100 0.20 9.16 -18.54
C GLY A 100 -1.16 9.12 -17.83
N SER A 101 -2.11 9.96 -18.24
CA SER A 101 -3.51 9.95 -17.79
C SER A 101 -4.47 9.31 -18.81
N GLN A 102 -3.96 8.92 -19.97
CA GLN A 102 -4.71 8.21 -21.01
C GLN A 102 -4.52 6.71 -20.82
N SER A 103 -5.51 5.90 -21.20
CA SER A 103 -5.28 4.47 -21.32
C SER A 103 -4.30 4.20 -22.47
N SER A 104 -3.21 3.48 -22.18
CA SER A 104 -2.17 3.14 -23.16
C SER A 104 -2.50 1.88 -24.00
N GLY A 105 -3.62 1.21 -23.71
CA GLY A 105 -4.09 0.00 -24.40
C GLY A 105 -5.54 -0.35 -24.05
N ASP A 106 -5.98 -1.57 -24.34
CA ASP A 106 -7.32 -2.09 -23.98
C ASP A 106 -7.36 -2.73 -22.57
N VAL A 107 -6.23 -2.75 -21.85
CA VAL A 107 -6.06 -3.37 -20.51
C VAL A 107 -5.16 -2.50 -19.64
N PHE A 108 -5.46 -2.38 -18.35
CA PHE A 108 -4.64 -1.61 -17.42
C PHE A 108 -3.34 -2.31 -17.00
N ASN A 109 -2.33 -1.51 -16.68
CA ASN A 109 -1.04 -1.96 -16.17
C ASN A 109 -0.97 -1.81 -14.64
N TRP A 110 -0.61 -2.91 -13.99
CA TRP A 110 -0.49 -3.03 -12.53
C TRP A 110 0.96 -3.25 -12.15
N PHE A 111 1.47 -2.45 -11.22
CA PHE A 111 2.78 -2.68 -10.66
C PHE A 111 2.72 -3.76 -9.58
N CYS A 112 3.56 -4.79 -9.71
CA CYS A 112 3.65 -5.91 -8.77
C CYS A 112 5.10 -6.16 -8.36
N VAL A 113 5.34 -6.42 -7.08
CA VAL A 113 6.62 -6.87 -6.54
C VAL A 113 6.45 -8.27 -5.97
N GLU A 114 7.35 -9.18 -6.32
CA GLU A 114 7.31 -10.58 -5.91
C GLU A 114 8.58 -10.97 -5.16
N ALA A 115 8.43 -11.76 -4.09
CA ALA A 115 9.54 -12.34 -3.34
C ALA A 115 9.27 -13.82 -3.02
N GLY A 116 10.32 -14.64 -3.07
CA GLY A 116 10.25 -16.08 -2.82
C GLY A 116 10.12 -16.92 -4.10
N SER A 117 10.22 -18.25 -3.96
CA SER A 117 10.16 -19.17 -5.10
C SER A 117 8.74 -19.27 -5.65
N SER A 118 8.59 -19.33 -6.98
CA SER A 118 7.28 -19.54 -7.63
C SER A 118 6.65 -20.90 -7.31
N SER A 119 7.42 -21.86 -6.79
CA SER A 119 6.93 -23.18 -6.34
C SER A 119 6.34 -23.17 -4.92
N ASN A 120 6.51 -22.08 -4.17
CA ASN A 120 6.00 -21.96 -2.82
C ASN A 120 4.51 -21.57 -2.83
N PRO A 121 3.74 -21.85 -1.75
CA PRO A 121 2.37 -21.38 -1.63
C PRO A 121 2.27 -19.85 -1.77
N THR A 122 1.28 -19.38 -2.52
CA THR A 122 1.13 -17.96 -2.85
C THR A 122 0.45 -17.18 -1.71
N VAL A 123 1.02 -16.02 -1.38
CA VAL A 123 0.45 -15.05 -0.44
C VAL A 123 0.37 -13.69 -1.13
N LEU A 124 -0.84 -13.16 -1.29
CA LEU A 124 -1.08 -11.84 -1.86
C LEU A 124 -1.19 -10.81 -0.74
N LEU A 125 -0.39 -9.74 -0.81
CA LEU A 125 -0.31 -8.66 0.15
C LEU A 125 -0.94 -7.39 -0.44
N ILE A 126 -2.04 -6.94 0.17
CA ILE A 126 -2.91 -5.89 -0.35
C ILE A 126 -2.88 -4.68 0.58
N HIS A 127 -2.32 -3.58 0.09
CA HIS A 127 -2.19 -2.36 0.88
C HIS A 127 -3.54 -1.66 1.06
N GLY A 128 -3.65 -0.86 2.13
CA GLY A 128 -4.78 0.03 2.39
C GLY A 128 -4.67 1.35 1.63
N PHE A 129 -5.51 2.30 2.02
CA PHE A 129 -5.65 3.59 1.35
C PHE A 129 -5.39 4.77 2.33
N PRO A 130 -4.62 5.79 1.94
CA PRO A 130 -3.70 5.87 0.81
C PRO A 130 -2.38 5.18 1.17
N SER A 131 -1.90 4.31 0.31
CA SER A 131 -0.62 3.61 0.45
C SER A 131 -0.23 3.03 -0.91
N GLN A 132 0.75 2.14 -0.91
CA GLN A 132 1.24 1.39 -2.08
C GLN A 132 1.89 0.08 -1.59
N ALA A 133 2.21 -0.83 -2.52
CA ALA A 133 2.91 -2.09 -2.30
C ALA A 133 4.21 -1.91 -1.49
N TYR A 134 4.85 -0.74 -1.60
CA TYR A 134 6.04 -0.37 -0.83
C TYR A 134 5.85 -0.52 0.69
N SER A 135 4.61 -0.43 1.19
CA SER A 135 4.31 -0.65 2.61
C SER A 135 4.66 -2.05 3.09
N TYR A 136 4.76 -3.03 2.19
CA TYR A 136 5.17 -4.39 2.49
C TYR A 136 6.66 -4.68 2.28
N ARG A 137 7.51 -3.68 2.03
CA ARG A 137 8.97 -3.86 1.79
C ARG A 137 9.69 -4.63 2.90
N ASN A 138 9.23 -4.51 4.15
CA ASN A 138 9.79 -5.21 5.30
C ASN A 138 9.11 -6.57 5.58
N VAL A 139 7.94 -6.83 4.99
CA VAL A 139 7.17 -8.08 5.13
C VAL A 139 7.60 -9.09 4.06
N LEU A 140 7.76 -8.63 2.82
CA LEU A 140 8.12 -9.47 1.66
C LEU A 140 9.36 -10.36 1.92
N PRO A 141 10.50 -9.84 2.43
CA PRO A 141 11.68 -10.67 2.69
C PRO A 141 11.43 -11.74 3.74
N VAL A 142 10.64 -11.42 4.78
CA VAL A 142 10.36 -12.34 5.89
C VAL A 142 9.57 -13.55 5.42
N LEU A 143 8.61 -13.36 4.50
CA LEU A 143 7.77 -14.43 3.95
C LEU A 143 8.47 -15.24 2.84
N SER A 144 9.44 -14.65 2.14
CA SER A 144 10.05 -15.19 0.92
C SER A 144 10.72 -16.57 1.07
N ASP A 145 11.10 -16.97 2.29
CA ASP A 145 11.75 -18.25 2.56
C ASP A 145 10.78 -19.45 2.49
N LYS A 146 9.48 -19.21 2.64
CA LYS A 146 8.43 -20.26 2.68
C LYS A 146 7.27 -20.01 1.75
N TYR A 147 7.08 -18.77 1.31
CA TYR A 147 5.93 -18.36 0.50
C TYR A 147 6.40 -17.64 -0.76
N ARG A 148 5.57 -17.71 -1.79
CA ARG A 148 5.63 -16.81 -2.94
C ARG A 148 4.79 -15.60 -2.58
N SER A 149 5.41 -14.52 -2.14
CA SER A 149 4.69 -13.32 -1.69
C SER A 149 4.63 -12.29 -2.81
N ILE A 150 3.44 -11.81 -3.11
CA ILE A 150 3.17 -10.82 -4.16
C ILE A 150 2.52 -9.61 -3.49
N ALA A 151 3.09 -8.43 -3.65
CA ALA A 151 2.45 -7.16 -3.32
C ALA A 151 2.20 -6.38 -4.61
N PHE A 152 1.10 -5.63 -4.69
CA PHE A 152 0.77 -4.86 -5.89
C PHE A 152 0.26 -3.47 -5.52
N ASP A 153 0.34 -2.54 -6.47
CA ASP A 153 -0.28 -1.22 -6.34
C ASP A 153 -1.68 -1.25 -6.96
N TRP A 154 -2.69 -0.81 -6.20
CA TRP A 154 -4.04 -0.61 -6.75
C TRP A 154 -4.02 0.38 -7.93
N LEU A 155 -4.96 0.26 -8.88
CA LEU A 155 -5.19 1.33 -9.87
C LEU A 155 -5.43 2.66 -9.14
N GLY A 156 -4.79 3.73 -9.61
CA GLY A 156 -4.76 5.01 -8.93
C GLY A 156 -3.62 5.20 -7.92
N PHE A 157 -2.87 4.15 -7.60
CA PHE A 157 -1.82 4.17 -6.57
C PHE A 157 -0.45 3.75 -7.10
N GLY A 158 0.58 4.18 -6.38
CA GLY A 158 1.97 3.83 -6.64
C GLY A 158 2.36 3.94 -8.11
N PHE A 159 2.85 2.85 -8.68
CA PHE A 159 3.31 2.77 -10.06
C PHE A 159 2.29 2.14 -11.02
N SER A 160 1.11 1.73 -10.52
CA SER A 160 0.01 1.30 -11.39
C SER A 160 -0.62 2.46 -12.14
N ASP A 161 -1.35 2.14 -13.21
CA ASP A 161 -2.10 3.11 -14.01
C ASP A 161 -3.09 3.91 -13.14
N LYS A 162 -3.31 5.17 -13.52
CA LYS A 162 -4.17 6.13 -12.80
C LYS A 162 -5.30 6.60 -13.71
N PRO A 163 -6.29 5.73 -14.01
CA PRO A 163 -7.38 6.08 -14.90
C PRO A 163 -8.10 7.34 -14.42
N GLN A 164 -8.46 8.22 -15.35
CA GLN A 164 -9.33 9.34 -15.00
C GLN A 164 -10.76 8.83 -14.79
N PRO A 165 -11.46 9.27 -13.72
CA PRO A 165 -12.88 8.94 -13.55
C PRO A 165 -13.68 9.29 -14.81
N LYS A 166 -14.66 8.46 -15.16
CA LYS A 166 -15.49 8.46 -16.38
C LYS A 166 -14.78 7.99 -17.65
N TYR A 167 -13.50 7.63 -17.58
CA TYR A 167 -12.72 7.11 -18.70
C TYR A 167 -12.26 5.67 -18.44
N GLY A 168 -13.19 4.82 -17.99
CA GLY A 168 -13.02 3.37 -17.90
C GLY A 168 -12.82 2.80 -16.50
N PHE A 169 -12.69 3.64 -15.47
CA PHE A 169 -12.65 3.21 -14.07
C PHE A 169 -13.08 4.34 -13.13
N ASP A 170 -14.18 4.16 -12.40
CA ASP A 170 -14.77 5.18 -11.52
C ASP A 170 -14.42 5.00 -10.03
N TYR A 171 -13.47 4.12 -9.72
CA TYR A 171 -12.96 3.89 -8.37
C TYR A 171 -14.03 3.43 -7.37
N THR A 172 -15.12 2.83 -7.85
CA THR A 172 -16.11 2.18 -6.99
C THR A 172 -15.51 0.90 -6.41
N LEU A 173 -15.96 0.50 -5.21
CA LEU A 173 -15.44 -0.74 -4.60
C LEU A 173 -15.85 -1.98 -5.40
N ASP A 174 -16.94 -1.92 -6.17
CA ASP A 174 -17.37 -2.99 -7.06
C ASP A 174 -16.44 -3.15 -8.28
N GLU A 175 -16.01 -2.04 -8.88
CA GLU A 175 -14.98 -2.07 -9.92
C GLU A 175 -13.65 -2.58 -9.36
N TYR A 176 -13.25 -2.14 -8.16
CA TYR A 176 -12.07 -2.68 -7.50
C TYR A 176 -12.15 -4.17 -7.20
N THR A 177 -13.34 -4.70 -6.91
CA THR A 177 -13.55 -6.14 -6.72
C THR A 177 -13.31 -6.90 -8.02
N SER A 178 -13.89 -6.41 -9.12
CA SER A 178 -13.73 -7.01 -10.46
C SER A 178 -12.29 -6.90 -10.99
N ALA A 179 -11.63 -5.78 -10.67
CA ALA A 179 -10.24 -5.52 -10.99
C ALA A 179 -9.28 -6.42 -10.19
N LEU A 180 -9.57 -6.63 -8.90
CA LEU A 180 -8.83 -7.55 -8.05
C LEU A 180 -8.91 -8.99 -8.58
N GLU A 181 -10.11 -9.45 -8.96
CA GLU A 181 -10.31 -10.78 -9.56
C GLU A 181 -9.44 -10.95 -10.81
N SER A 182 -9.50 -9.98 -11.74
CA SER A 182 -8.69 -9.98 -12.96
C SER A 182 -7.19 -10.04 -12.67
N LEU A 183 -6.73 -9.31 -11.65
CA LEU A 183 -5.32 -9.32 -11.25
C LEU A 183 -4.93 -10.66 -10.63
N ILE A 184 -5.76 -11.23 -9.74
CA ILE A 184 -5.51 -12.52 -9.11
C ILE A 184 -5.39 -13.61 -10.17
N ASP A 185 -6.26 -13.62 -11.18
CA ASP A 185 -6.18 -14.59 -12.27
C ASP A 185 -4.87 -14.47 -13.06
N ALA A 186 -4.34 -13.26 -13.22
CA ALA A 186 -3.09 -13.01 -13.92
C ALA A 186 -1.83 -13.40 -13.10
N VAL A 187 -1.86 -13.25 -11.77
CA VAL A 187 -0.64 -13.40 -10.93
C VAL A 187 -0.64 -14.63 -10.02
N ALA A 188 -1.82 -15.15 -9.68
CA ALA A 188 -2.05 -16.23 -8.73
C ALA A 188 -3.27 -17.08 -9.14
N PRO A 189 -3.18 -17.82 -10.27
CA PRO A 189 -4.31 -18.59 -10.81
C PRO A 189 -4.73 -19.75 -9.89
N ASP A 190 -3.80 -20.28 -9.10
CA ASP A 190 -4.04 -21.37 -8.15
C ASP A 190 -4.54 -20.85 -6.78
N LYS A 191 -4.65 -21.77 -5.80
CA LYS A 191 -4.99 -21.40 -4.43
C LYS A 191 -3.97 -20.43 -3.82
N LEU A 192 -4.47 -19.46 -3.07
CA LEU A 192 -3.66 -18.43 -2.40
C LEU A 192 -4.18 -18.11 -1.01
N SER A 193 -3.33 -17.46 -0.21
CA SER A 193 -3.77 -16.71 0.97
C SER A 193 -3.73 -15.21 0.67
N ILE A 194 -4.65 -14.45 1.23
CA ILE A 194 -4.69 -12.99 1.05
C ILE A 194 -4.50 -12.31 2.40
N VAL A 195 -3.64 -11.30 2.44
CA VAL A 195 -3.48 -10.36 3.54
C VAL A 195 -3.92 -9.00 3.03
N VAL A 196 -4.96 -8.41 3.62
CA VAL A 196 -5.46 -7.09 3.22
C VAL A 196 -5.50 -6.13 4.39
N GLN A 197 -5.08 -4.89 4.16
CA GLN A 197 -5.07 -3.85 5.18
C GLN A 197 -6.19 -2.81 5.00
N GLY A 198 -6.83 -2.44 6.11
CA GLY A 198 -7.64 -1.24 6.21
C GLY A 198 -8.90 -1.24 5.35
N TYR A 199 -9.19 -0.08 4.77
CA TYR A 199 -10.43 0.24 4.04
C TYR A 199 -10.66 -0.57 2.76
N PHE A 200 -9.66 -1.32 2.28
CA PHE A 200 -9.82 -2.26 1.15
C PHE A 200 -10.32 -3.64 1.57
N ALA A 201 -10.45 -3.93 2.88
CA ALA A 201 -10.97 -5.22 3.35
C ALA A 201 -12.36 -5.58 2.81
N PRO A 202 -13.36 -4.66 2.70
CA PRO A 202 -14.67 -5.00 2.13
C PRO A 202 -14.61 -5.52 0.69
N ILE A 203 -13.70 -4.98 -0.14
CA ILE A 203 -13.48 -5.43 -1.52
C ILE A 203 -12.98 -6.88 -1.54
N VAL A 204 -11.99 -7.18 -0.70
CA VAL A 204 -11.39 -8.51 -0.64
C VAL A 204 -12.35 -9.53 -0.04
N VAL A 205 -13.16 -9.15 0.94
CA VAL A 205 -14.21 -10.02 1.50
C VAL A 205 -15.30 -10.30 0.47
N LYS A 206 -15.69 -9.31 -0.34
CA LYS A 206 -16.64 -9.49 -1.44
C LYS A 206 -16.11 -10.46 -2.48
N TYR A 207 -14.84 -10.31 -2.90
CA TYR A 207 -14.16 -11.29 -3.75
C TYR A 207 -14.14 -12.68 -3.10
N ALA A 208 -13.67 -12.77 -1.85
CA ALA A 208 -13.52 -14.04 -1.13
C ALA A 208 -14.84 -14.81 -1.00
N LYS A 209 -15.97 -14.12 -0.86
CA LYS A 209 -17.31 -14.72 -0.80
C LYS A 209 -17.61 -15.62 -2.00
N GLU A 210 -17.24 -15.19 -3.19
CA GLU A 210 -17.52 -15.90 -4.45
C GLU A 210 -16.39 -16.89 -4.83
N HIS A 211 -15.24 -16.84 -4.15
CA HIS A 211 -14.05 -17.66 -4.43
C HIS A 211 -13.48 -18.37 -3.20
N GLN A 212 -14.33 -18.81 -2.27
CA GLN A 212 -13.91 -19.39 -0.99
C GLN A 212 -13.01 -20.63 -1.16
N ASP A 213 -13.21 -21.41 -2.20
CA ASP A 213 -12.44 -22.62 -2.54
C ASP A 213 -11.00 -22.31 -3.00
N LYS A 214 -10.79 -21.11 -3.58
CA LYS A 214 -9.48 -20.59 -4.00
C LYS A 214 -8.65 -20.08 -2.82
N LEU A 215 -9.27 -19.82 -1.67
CA LEU A 215 -8.60 -19.23 -0.50
C LEU A 215 -8.15 -20.28 0.52
N ASN A 216 -6.84 -20.33 0.77
CA ASN A 216 -6.30 -21.09 1.90
C ASN A 216 -6.51 -20.36 3.23
N HIS A 217 -6.40 -19.03 3.21
CA HIS A 217 -6.54 -18.17 4.40
C HIS A 217 -6.81 -16.73 3.99
N LEU A 218 -7.77 -16.06 4.64
CA LEU A 218 -7.98 -14.62 4.56
C LEU A 218 -7.51 -13.93 5.86
N ILE A 219 -6.55 -13.02 5.75
CA ILE A 219 -6.01 -12.28 6.89
C ILE A 219 -6.37 -10.80 6.70
N LEU A 220 -7.15 -10.26 7.63
CA LEU A 220 -7.60 -8.87 7.63
C LEU A 220 -6.79 -8.09 8.66
N VAL A 221 -6.06 -7.06 8.24
CA VAL A 221 -5.25 -6.21 9.12
C VAL A 221 -5.96 -4.87 9.28
N ASN A 222 -6.41 -4.57 10.50
CA ASN A 222 -7.14 -3.34 10.84
C ASN A 222 -8.33 -3.05 9.88
N PRO A 223 -9.24 -4.00 9.59
CA PRO A 223 -10.39 -3.76 8.71
C PRO A 223 -11.46 -2.88 9.39
N PRO A 224 -12.21 -2.05 8.66
CA PRO A 224 -13.35 -1.33 9.22
C PRO A 224 -14.52 -2.29 9.49
N ILE A 225 -14.66 -2.78 10.72
CA ILE A 225 -15.69 -3.79 11.07
C ILE A 225 -16.95 -3.20 11.74
N THR A 226 -16.85 -2.19 12.59
CA THR A 226 -17.96 -1.74 13.43
C THR A 226 -18.66 -0.49 12.87
N ASP A 227 -19.84 -0.15 13.38
CA ASP A 227 -20.57 1.05 12.94
C ASP A 227 -19.82 2.36 13.23
N LYS A 228 -18.90 2.33 14.21
CA LYS A 228 -17.98 3.44 14.50
C LYS A 228 -17.00 3.69 13.35
N HIS A 229 -16.75 2.69 12.51
CA HIS A 229 -15.81 2.73 11.39
C HIS A 229 -16.46 3.18 10.07
N ALA A 230 -17.76 3.50 10.08
CA ALA A 230 -18.54 3.87 8.89
C ALA A 230 -18.20 5.26 8.31
N LYS A 231 -17.20 5.95 8.85
CA LYS A 231 -16.72 7.25 8.36
C LYS A 231 -15.21 7.21 8.19
N LEU A 232 -14.74 7.86 7.13
CA LEU A 232 -13.32 8.10 6.94
C LEU A 232 -12.77 9.06 8.03
N PRO A 233 -11.52 8.87 8.48
CA PRO A 233 -10.85 9.81 9.37
C PRO A 233 -10.70 11.16 8.66
N SER A 234 -10.63 12.25 9.43
CA SER A 234 -10.59 13.62 8.88
C SER A 234 -9.42 13.87 7.92
N THR A 235 -8.30 13.17 8.12
CA THR A 235 -7.12 13.21 7.25
C THR A 235 -7.35 12.63 5.87
N LEU A 236 -8.33 11.73 5.71
CA LEU A 236 -8.73 11.19 4.41
C LEU A 236 -9.98 11.90 3.88
N ALA A 237 -10.96 12.16 4.75
CA ALA A 237 -12.20 12.83 4.37
C ALA A 237 -11.97 14.24 3.78
N CYS A 238 -10.84 14.89 4.07
CA CYS A 238 -10.53 16.19 3.48
C CYS A 238 -10.36 16.13 1.94
N PHE A 239 -9.97 14.97 1.39
CA PHE A 239 -9.76 14.80 -0.05
C PHE A 239 -11.05 14.71 -0.84
N SER A 240 -12.20 14.44 -0.22
CA SER A 240 -13.49 14.37 -0.95
C SER A 240 -14.19 15.72 -1.11
N ASN A 241 -13.75 16.75 -0.36
CA ASN A 241 -14.33 18.08 -0.43
C ASN A 241 -14.22 18.69 -1.83
N PHE A 242 -15.26 19.38 -2.26
CA PHE A 242 -15.24 20.14 -3.51
C PHE A 242 -14.24 21.30 -3.42
N LEU A 243 -13.45 21.51 -4.47
CA LEU A 243 -12.34 22.46 -4.61
C LEU A 243 -11.12 22.16 -3.72
N LEU A 244 -11.33 22.06 -2.41
CA LEU A 244 -10.24 21.85 -1.45
C LEU A 244 -9.63 20.45 -1.58
N GLY A 245 -10.46 19.45 -1.88
CA GLY A 245 -10.03 18.09 -2.09
C GLY A 245 -9.14 17.95 -3.33
N GLU A 246 -9.42 18.67 -4.41
CA GLU A 246 -8.56 18.65 -5.59
C GLU A 246 -7.22 19.36 -5.37
N VAL A 247 -7.13 20.34 -4.48
CA VAL A 247 -5.83 20.94 -4.12
C VAL A 247 -5.05 20.03 -3.17
N PHE A 248 -5.71 19.52 -2.13
CA PHE A 248 -5.03 18.73 -1.10
C PHE A 248 -4.61 17.34 -1.56
N SER A 249 -5.34 16.73 -2.49
CA SER A 249 -4.96 15.43 -3.07
C SER A 249 -3.72 15.53 -3.98
N GLN A 250 -3.39 16.73 -4.47
CA GLN A 250 -2.21 16.99 -5.30
C GLN A 250 -0.98 17.34 -4.46
N ASP A 251 -1.17 17.68 -3.17
CA ASP A 251 -0.05 17.95 -2.26
C ASP A 251 0.57 16.64 -1.77
N PRO A 252 1.80 16.29 -2.19
CA PRO A 252 2.44 15.04 -1.82
C PRO A 252 2.55 14.88 -0.29
N LEU A 253 2.81 15.95 0.46
CA LEU A 253 2.96 15.86 1.92
C LEU A 253 1.63 15.50 2.62
N ARG A 254 0.50 15.94 2.07
CA ARG A 254 -0.82 15.58 2.59
C ARG A 254 -1.23 14.19 2.12
N ALA A 255 -1.07 13.94 0.82
CA ALA A 255 -1.51 12.72 0.14
C ALA A 255 -0.72 11.46 0.57
N SER A 256 0.57 11.60 0.88
CA SER A 256 1.38 10.49 1.43
C SER A 256 1.68 10.67 2.91
N ASP A 257 2.52 11.63 3.27
CA ASP A 257 3.23 11.63 4.55
C ASP A 257 2.25 11.78 5.71
N LYS A 258 1.40 12.81 5.63
CA LYS A 258 0.44 13.12 6.68
C LYS A 258 -0.60 12.02 6.80
N ALA A 259 -1.05 11.47 5.68
CA ALA A 259 -1.99 10.36 5.70
C ALA A 259 -1.39 9.15 6.44
N LEU A 260 -0.21 8.67 6.03
CA LEU A 260 0.45 7.50 6.59
C LEU A 260 0.89 7.70 8.05
N THR A 261 1.39 8.89 8.42
CA THR A 261 1.88 9.18 9.79
C THR A 261 0.77 9.51 10.79
N SER A 262 -0.42 9.90 10.31
CA SER A 262 -1.55 10.25 11.19
C SER A 262 -2.27 9.07 11.82
N SER A 263 -2.11 7.87 11.25
CA SER A 263 -2.93 6.70 11.56
C SER A 263 -2.38 5.80 12.67
N GLY A 264 -1.15 6.05 13.12
CA GLY A 264 -0.47 5.18 14.07
C GLY A 264 0.86 5.73 14.60
N PRO A 265 1.71 4.87 15.18
CA PRO A 265 3.03 5.24 15.70
C PRO A 265 4.09 5.42 14.60
N TYR A 266 3.75 5.17 13.33
CA TYR A 266 4.69 5.23 12.21
C TYR A 266 5.40 6.58 12.11
N MET A 267 6.73 6.51 12.09
CA MET A 267 7.60 7.66 11.86
C MET A 267 8.28 7.47 10.50
N MET A 268 7.74 8.15 9.50
CA MET A 268 8.24 8.11 8.12
C MET A 268 9.69 8.61 8.08
N LYS A 269 10.59 7.80 7.54
CA LYS A 269 11.95 8.23 7.20
C LYS A 269 11.91 8.98 5.87
N GLU A 270 12.78 9.98 5.70
CA GLU A 270 12.79 10.78 4.47
C GLU A 270 13.03 9.92 3.22
N GLU A 271 13.93 8.93 3.30
CA GLU A 271 14.18 7.97 2.23
C GLU A 271 12.92 7.19 1.81
N ASP A 272 12.06 6.83 2.76
CA ASP A 272 10.78 6.15 2.49
C ASP A 272 9.75 7.13 1.94
N ALA A 273 9.74 8.36 2.46
CA ALA A 273 8.85 9.42 2.01
C ALA A 273 9.05 9.71 0.52
N THR A 274 10.28 9.68 0.01
CA THR A 274 10.55 9.87 -1.43
C THR A 274 9.78 8.87 -2.30
N VAL A 275 9.66 7.62 -1.87
CA VAL A 275 8.94 6.57 -2.62
C VAL A 275 7.44 6.81 -2.59
N TYR A 276 6.90 7.25 -1.46
CA TYR A 276 5.47 7.54 -1.32
C TYR A 276 5.02 8.83 -1.99
N ARG A 277 5.88 9.85 -2.01
CA ARG A 277 5.59 11.14 -2.65
C ARG A 277 5.70 11.06 -4.17
N ARG A 278 6.56 10.18 -4.71
CA ARG A 278 6.87 10.13 -6.15
C ARG A 278 5.63 10.11 -7.05
N PRO A 279 4.61 9.26 -6.85
CA PRO A 279 3.44 9.25 -7.72
C PRO A 279 2.74 10.62 -7.83
N TYR A 280 2.68 11.37 -6.73
CA TYR A 280 2.04 12.68 -6.66
C TYR A 280 2.94 13.81 -7.21
N LEU A 281 4.26 13.61 -7.19
CA LEU A 281 5.22 14.57 -7.77
C LEU A 281 5.30 14.46 -9.30
N VAL A 282 5.15 13.24 -9.84
CA VAL A 282 5.34 13.00 -11.28
C VAL A 282 4.06 13.23 -12.10
N SER A 283 2.88 13.04 -11.51
CA SER A 283 1.61 13.06 -12.23
C SER A 283 0.45 13.53 -11.37
N GLY A 284 -0.32 14.51 -11.87
CA GLY A 284 -1.54 14.99 -11.23
C GLY A 284 -2.66 13.95 -11.20
N ALA A 285 -2.60 12.96 -12.09
CA ALA A 285 -3.52 11.80 -12.08
C ALA A 285 -3.60 11.09 -10.71
N SER A 286 -2.50 11.06 -9.93
CA SER A 286 -2.47 10.43 -8.60
C SER A 286 -3.41 11.14 -7.63
N GLY A 287 -3.40 12.47 -7.61
CA GLY A 287 -4.30 13.24 -6.77
C GLY A 287 -5.76 13.11 -7.21
N PHE A 288 -6.02 13.05 -8.52
CA PHE A 288 -7.38 12.82 -9.03
C PHE A 288 -7.92 11.44 -8.64
N ALA A 289 -7.09 10.39 -8.73
CA ALA A 289 -7.45 9.06 -8.27
C ALA A 289 -7.73 9.02 -6.76
N LEU A 290 -6.85 9.63 -5.96
CA LEU A 290 -6.99 9.79 -4.50
C LEU A 290 -8.30 10.50 -4.14
N ASN A 291 -8.62 11.59 -4.82
CA ASN A 291 -9.87 12.32 -4.66
C ASN A 291 -11.10 11.46 -5.03
N ALA A 292 -11.06 10.76 -6.18
CA ALA A 292 -12.16 9.94 -6.67
C ALA A 292 -12.51 8.80 -5.72
N ILE A 293 -11.53 8.01 -5.29
CA ILE A 293 -11.77 6.92 -4.33
C ILE A 293 -12.24 7.45 -2.97
N THR A 294 -11.72 8.59 -2.49
CA THR A 294 -12.19 9.19 -1.23
C THR A 294 -13.67 9.58 -1.34
N ARG A 295 -14.10 10.12 -2.48
CA ARG A 295 -15.51 10.43 -2.74
C ARG A 295 -16.38 9.17 -2.79
N ALA A 296 -15.92 8.13 -3.49
CA ALA A 296 -16.61 6.84 -3.55
C ALA A 296 -16.75 6.20 -2.17
N MET A 297 -15.66 6.11 -1.40
CA MET A 297 -15.68 5.61 -0.02
C MET A 297 -16.56 6.50 0.87
N GLY A 298 -16.43 7.82 0.82
CA GLY A 298 -17.23 8.72 1.64
C GLY A 298 -18.75 8.54 1.45
N LYS A 299 -19.17 8.16 0.23
CA LYS A 299 -20.57 7.90 -0.10
C LYS A 299 -21.05 6.53 0.37
N ASP A 300 -20.29 5.48 0.09
CA ASP A 300 -20.79 4.11 0.14
C ASP A 300 -20.13 3.24 1.24
N LEU A 301 -19.11 3.74 1.96
CA LEU A 301 -18.32 2.98 2.95
C LEU A 301 -19.19 2.24 3.98
N LYS A 302 -20.24 2.90 4.50
CA LYS A 302 -21.15 2.28 5.47
C LYS A 302 -21.79 1.00 4.90
N ALA A 303 -22.31 1.06 3.68
CA ALA A 303 -22.95 -0.07 3.02
C ALA A 303 -21.95 -1.21 2.77
N TYR A 304 -20.70 -0.88 2.41
CA TYR A 304 -19.65 -1.88 2.22
C TYR A 304 -19.24 -2.55 3.54
N ILE A 305 -19.19 -1.82 4.65
CA ILE A 305 -18.92 -2.40 5.97
C ILE A 305 -20.07 -3.32 6.38
N GLU A 306 -21.32 -2.88 6.22
CA GLU A 306 -22.51 -3.72 6.51
C GLU A 306 -22.52 -5.00 5.67
N SER A 307 -22.20 -4.89 4.37
CA SER A 307 -22.05 -6.03 3.48
C SER A 307 -20.94 -6.97 3.93
N MET A 308 -19.74 -6.44 4.23
CA MET A 308 -18.61 -7.22 4.73
C MET A 308 -18.95 -7.98 6.02
N ARG A 309 -19.61 -7.31 6.98
CA ARG A 309 -20.07 -7.93 8.23
C ARG A 309 -21.04 -9.08 7.96
N SER A 310 -22.04 -8.85 7.09
CA SER A 310 -23.03 -9.86 6.73
C SER A 310 -22.39 -11.08 6.06
N ILE A 311 -21.39 -10.88 5.20
CA ILE A 311 -20.65 -11.96 4.54
C ILE A 311 -19.84 -12.77 5.57
N LEU A 312 -19.06 -12.09 6.41
CA LEU A 312 -18.22 -12.75 7.41
C LEU A 312 -19.04 -13.47 8.49
N ALA A 313 -20.27 -13.03 8.77
CA ALA A 313 -21.18 -13.66 9.72
C ALA A 313 -22.09 -14.74 9.10
N SER A 314 -22.00 -14.97 7.78
CA SER A 314 -22.85 -15.95 7.10
C SER A 314 -22.47 -17.38 7.49
N ASP A 315 -23.48 -18.24 7.71
CA ASP A 315 -23.27 -19.69 7.90
C ASP A 315 -22.60 -20.36 6.70
N SER A 316 -22.69 -19.75 5.52
CA SER A 316 -22.03 -20.22 4.28
C SER A 316 -20.55 -19.84 4.20
N TRP A 317 -20.04 -19.05 5.15
CA TRP A 317 -18.64 -18.66 5.19
C TRP A 317 -17.76 -19.79 5.78
N ASN A 318 -16.90 -20.34 4.94
CA ASN A 318 -16.01 -21.45 5.23
C ASN A 318 -14.52 -21.10 5.09
N THR A 319 -14.20 -19.91 4.57
CA THR A 319 -12.81 -19.47 4.45
C THR A 319 -12.19 -19.25 5.83
N LYS A 320 -11.02 -19.84 6.09
CA LYS A 320 -10.27 -19.60 7.33
C LYS A 320 -9.88 -18.12 7.41
N THR A 321 -10.41 -17.41 8.40
CA THR A 321 -10.21 -15.96 8.55
C THR A 321 -9.45 -15.64 9.84
N THR A 322 -8.54 -14.67 9.76
CA THR A 322 -7.87 -14.09 10.93
C THR A 322 -7.88 -12.58 10.85
N ILE A 323 -8.34 -11.93 11.92
CA ILE A 323 -8.39 -10.48 12.05
C ILE A 323 -7.22 -10.07 12.94
N CYS A 324 -6.25 -9.38 12.37
CA CYS A 324 -5.14 -8.77 13.10
C CYS A 324 -5.46 -7.31 13.38
N TRP A 325 -5.24 -6.85 14.61
CA TRP A 325 -5.59 -5.49 15.01
C TRP A 325 -4.48 -4.74 15.74
N GLY A 326 -3.96 -3.67 15.14
CA GLY A 326 -3.09 -2.71 15.79
C GLY A 326 -3.80 -1.95 16.92
N LEU A 327 -3.39 -2.15 18.18
CA LEU A 327 -4.02 -1.47 19.34
C LEU A 327 -3.69 0.03 19.43
N ARG A 328 -2.76 0.52 18.60
CA ARG A 328 -2.39 1.95 18.50
C ARG A 328 -2.98 2.61 17.26
N ASP A 329 -3.97 1.99 16.62
CA ASP A 329 -4.67 2.54 15.47
C ASP A 329 -5.47 3.77 15.90
N ARG A 330 -5.18 4.91 15.26
CA ARG A 330 -5.82 6.20 15.54
C ARG A 330 -7.02 6.47 14.64
N TRP A 331 -7.24 5.65 13.62
CA TRP A 331 -8.33 5.77 12.66
C TRP A 331 -9.48 4.81 12.99
N LEU A 332 -9.17 3.55 13.34
CA LEU A 332 -10.14 2.51 13.63
C LEU A 332 -9.92 1.97 15.05
N THR A 333 -10.91 2.10 15.92
CA THR A 333 -10.79 1.66 17.32
C THR A 333 -11.05 0.15 17.44
N TYR A 334 -10.47 -0.50 18.44
CA TYR A 334 -10.72 -1.92 18.68
C TYR A 334 -12.11 -2.20 19.28
N ASP A 335 -12.81 -1.16 19.76
CA ASP A 335 -14.11 -1.28 20.40
C ASP A 335 -15.13 -2.02 19.52
N GLY A 336 -15.71 -3.10 20.04
CA GLY A 336 -16.73 -3.90 19.37
C GLY A 336 -16.19 -4.87 18.31
N VAL A 337 -14.87 -4.97 18.14
CA VAL A 337 -14.26 -5.97 17.25
C VAL A 337 -14.39 -7.37 17.83
N GLU A 338 -14.14 -7.54 19.13
CA GLU A 338 -14.34 -8.84 19.81
C GLU A 338 -15.81 -9.24 19.81
N ASP A 339 -16.71 -8.31 20.13
CA ASP A 339 -18.16 -8.56 20.11
C ASP A 339 -18.66 -9.00 18.72
N PHE A 340 -18.10 -8.44 17.65
CA PHE A 340 -18.43 -8.89 16.29
C PHE A 340 -17.93 -10.31 16.01
N CYS A 341 -16.76 -10.67 16.52
CA CYS A 341 -16.17 -11.98 16.30
C CYS A 341 -16.73 -13.06 17.25
N ASP A 342 -17.41 -12.66 18.32
CA ASP A 342 -18.01 -13.59 19.28
C ASP A 342 -19.02 -14.50 18.59
N GLY A 343 -18.92 -15.80 18.84
CA GLY A 343 -19.70 -16.83 18.17
C GLY A 343 -19.33 -17.10 16.69
N LEU A 344 -18.41 -16.35 16.09
CA LEU A 344 -17.90 -16.60 14.73
C LEU A 344 -16.64 -17.47 14.74
N LYS A 345 -16.35 -18.14 13.62
CA LYS A 345 -15.16 -19.01 13.46
C LYS A 345 -13.86 -18.24 13.18
N HIS A 346 -13.84 -16.94 13.45
CA HIS A 346 -12.72 -16.05 13.09
C HIS A 346 -11.73 -15.98 14.25
N ASN A 347 -10.44 -16.05 13.93
CA ASN A 347 -9.40 -15.79 14.93
C ASN A 347 -9.14 -14.29 15.05
N VAL A 348 -9.04 -13.76 16.26
CA VAL A 348 -8.65 -12.37 16.50
C VAL A 348 -7.25 -12.34 17.13
N LEU A 349 -6.36 -11.52 16.57
CA LEU A 349 -4.99 -11.35 17.03
C LEU A 349 -4.70 -9.87 17.23
N GLN A 350 -4.41 -9.48 18.45
CA GLN A 350 -4.02 -8.11 18.77
C GLN A 350 -2.53 -7.89 18.51
N LEU A 351 -2.20 -6.72 17.96
CA LEU A 351 -0.85 -6.24 17.67
C LEU A 351 -0.56 -5.02 18.57
N PRO A 352 -0.05 -5.21 19.80
CA PRO A 352 -0.04 -4.15 20.80
C PRO A 352 0.74 -2.90 20.39
N MET A 353 1.78 -3.07 19.59
CA MET A 353 2.70 -2.00 19.19
C MET A 353 2.42 -1.42 17.81
N ALA A 354 1.44 -1.95 17.08
CA ALA A 354 1.07 -1.49 15.74
C ALA A 354 -0.14 -0.55 15.79
N GLY A 355 -0.20 0.38 14.84
CA GLY A 355 -1.36 1.20 14.51
C GLY A 355 -2.05 0.71 13.24
N HIS A 356 -2.60 1.63 12.45
CA HIS A 356 -3.40 1.29 11.28
C HIS A 356 -2.59 0.60 10.16
N HIS A 357 -1.40 1.13 9.87
CA HIS A 357 -0.46 0.54 8.91
C HIS A 357 0.56 -0.33 9.64
N ALA A 358 0.10 -1.47 10.17
CA ALA A 358 0.95 -2.38 10.92
C ALA A 358 2.21 -2.83 10.15
N GLN A 359 2.12 -2.91 8.83
CA GLN A 359 3.24 -3.23 7.94
C GLN A 359 4.34 -2.15 7.92
N GLU A 360 3.99 -0.90 8.22
CA GLU A 360 4.93 0.21 8.37
C GLU A 360 5.45 0.33 9.80
N ASP A 361 4.57 0.19 10.79
CA ASP A 361 4.94 0.29 12.20
C ASP A 361 5.92 -0.81 12.61
N ARG A 362 5.62 -2.05 12.18
CA ARG A 362 6.24 -3.28 12.67
C ARG A 362 6.35 -4.34 11.57
N GLY A 363 6.78 -3.96 10.37
CA GLY A 363 6.78 -4.84 9.19
C GLY A 363 7.43 -6.23 9.37
N GLU A 364 8.64 -6.31 9.96
CA GLU A 364 9.28 -7.61 10.18
C GLU A 364 8.51 -8.50 11.18
N GLU A 365 7.97 -7.89 12.24
CA GLU A 365 7.17 -8.60 13.24
C GLU A 365 5.84 -9.05 12.64
N LEU A 366 5.17 -8.19 11.87
CA LEU A 366 3.97 -8.56 11.13
C LEU A 366 4.27 -9.74 10.20
N GLY A 367 5.36 -9.69 9.43
CA GLY A 367 5.80 -10.81 8.59
C GLY A 367 5.97 -12.11 9.37
N ASN A 368 6.58 -12.06 10.55
CA ASN A 368 6.73 -13.24 11.42
C ASN A 368 5.39 -13.76 11.97
N ILE A 369 4.47 -12.86 12.31
CA ILE A 369 3.11 -13.21 12.74
C ILE A 369 2.35 -13.86 11.59
N LEU A 370 2.41 -13.30 10.39
CA LEU A 370 1.80 -13.86 9.19
C LEU A 370 2.34 -15.27 8.92
N LYS A 371 3.66 -15.51 9.04
CA LYS A 371 4.22 -16.88 8.92
C LYS A 371 3.62 -17.87 9.89
N ARG A 372 3.35 -17.44 11.14
CA ARG A 372 2.75 -18.30 12.16
C ARG A 372 1.31 -18.62 11.79
N ILE A 373 0.52 -17.61 11.43
CA ILE A 373 -0.89 -17.75 11.02
C ILE A 373 -1.02 -18.68 9.81
N LEU A 374 -0.18 -18.48 8.78
CA LEU A 374 -0.22 -19.23 7.53
C LEU A 374 0.25 -20.69 7.66
N ARG A 375 1.06 -21.02 8.67
CA ARG A 375 1.55 -22.39 8.89
C ARG A 375 0.51 -23.33 9.49
N GLY A 376 -0.59 -22.80 10.04
CA GLY A 376 -1.60 -23.59 10.75
C GLY A 376 -1.43 -23.47 12.25
#